data_AF-A0A7J0F073-F1
#
_entry.id   AF-A0A7J0F073-F1
#
_cell.length_a   1.000
_cell.length_b   1.000
_cell.length_c   1.000
_cell.angle_alpha   90.00
_cell.angle_beta   90.00
_cell.angle_gamma   90.00
#
_symmetry.space_group_name_H-M   'P 1'
#
loop_
_entity.id
_entity.type
_entity.pdbx_description
1 polymer ?
#
loop_
_entity_poly.entity_id
_entity_poly.type
_entity_poly.pdbx_seq_one_letter_code
_entity_poly.pdbx_strand_id
1 'polypeptide(L)'
;MKIGVQAEFDPIRWLDKSLIHLCTRFGDYQKDIPSSFSLSPRFSIFPQFMFHLRRSQFVQVFNNSLDETAYFRTILNRENVANSVVMIQPSLISYSFHSTPEPALLDVSAIAADRILLLDSYFSIVVFHGSTIAQWRKAGYHNQPEHVVFAQLLQAPRDDANDITKERFPVPRLVICDQHGSQARFLLAKLNPSATYNSDIPAPEREILFTDDVSFEVFLDHLQRLAVQ
;
A
#
# COMPACT_ATOMS: atom_id res chain seq x y z
N MET A 1 -0.83 -46.88 -11.64
CA MET A 1 0.13 -46.21 -10.74
C MET A 1 -0.45 -44.83 -10.44
N LYS A 2 -1.02 -44.62 -9.25
CA LYS A 2 -1.56 -43.31 -8.85
C LYS A 2 -0.37 -42.36 -8.75
N ILE A 3 -0.28 -41.41 -9.68
CA ILE A 3 0.63 -40.26 -9.54
C ILE A 3 0.08 -39.48 -8.36
N GLY A 4 0.75 -39.59 -7.22
CA GLY A 4 0.40 -38.82 -6.03
C GLY A 4 0.47 -37.35 -6.39
N VAL A 5 -0.66 -36.65 -6.28
CA VAL A 5 -0.70 -35.19 -6.33
C VAL A 5 0.14 -34.71 -5.15
N GLN A 6 1.39 -34.33 -5.44
CA GLN A 6 2.22 -33.62 -4.49
C GLN A 6 1.48 -32.33 -4.18
N ALA A 7 1.13 -32.09 -2.91
CA ALA A 7 0.39 -30.90 -2.52
C ALA A 7 1.13 -29.68 -3.06
N GLU A 8 0.48 -28.95 -3.96
CA GLU A 8 1.03 -27.75 -4.58
C GLU A 8 1.43 -26.77 -3.46
N PHE A 9 2.66 -26.26 -3.54
CA PHE A 9 3.15 -25.34 -2.53
C PHE A 9 2.35 -24.04 -2.59
N ASP A 10 1.60 -23.77 -1.52
CA ASP A 10 0.84 -22.53 -1.36
C ASP A 10 1.68 -21.51 -0.56
N PRO A 11 2.25 -20.48 -1.22
CA PRO A 11 3.09 -19.49 -0.56
C PRO A 11 2.33 -18.64 0.47
N ILE A 12 1.05 -18.35 0.23
CA ILE A 12 0.22 -17.55 1.13
C ILE A 12 -0.02 -18.33 2.42
N ARG A 13 -0.43 -19.60 2.30
CA ARG A 13 -0.63 -20.48 3.45
C ARG A 13 0.66 -20.70 4.24
N TRP A 14 1.80 -20.78 3.56
CA TRP A 14 3.10 -20.90 4.22
C TRP A 14 3.46 -19.61 5.00
N LEU A 15 3.25 -18.43 4.41
CA LEU A 15 3.46 -17.14 5.07
C LEU A 15 2.56 -16.99 6.30
N ASP A 16 1.26 -17.24 6.15
CA ASP A 16 0.28 -17.10 7.23
C ASP A 16 0.62 -18.04 8.41
N LYS A 17 0.98 -19.30 8.14
CA LYS A 17 1.42 -20.25 9.19
C LYS A 17 2.72 -19.82 9.87
N SER A 18 3.68 -19.30 9.11
CA SER A 18 4.96 -18.85 9.66
C SER A 18 4.77 -17.64 10.56
N LEU A 19 3.88 -16.72 10.17
CA LEU A 19 3.50 -15.56 10.99
C LEU A 19 2.80 -15.98 12.28
N ILE A 20 1.82 -16.89 12.20
CA ILE A 20 1.13 -17.42 13.40
C ILE A 20 2.16 -18.02 14.36
N HIS A 21 3.06 -18.88 13.87
CA HIS A 21 4.10 -19.50 14.70
C HIS A 21 5.01 -18.47 15.38
N LEU A 22 5.37 -17.39 14.67
CA LEU A 22 6.14 -16.29 15.24
C LEU A 22 5.34 -15.57 16.34
N CYS A 23 4.07 -15.26 16.09
CA CYS A 23 3.20 -14.58 17.05
C CYS A 23 2.91 -15.44 18.29
N THR A 24 2.65 -16.74 18.14
CA THR A 24 2.47 -17.68 19.26
C THR A 24 3.75 -17.83 20.08
N ARG A 25 4.93 -17.75 19.46
CA ARG A 25 6.21 -17.93 20.17
C ARG A 25 6.71 -16.68 20.89
N PHE A 26 6.48 -15.50 20.31
CA PHE A 26 7.06 -14.24 20.78
C PHE A 26 6.03 -13.19 21.22
N GLY A 27 4.73 -13.48 21.10
CA GLY A 27 3.66 -12.65 21.61
C GLY A 27 3.39 -12.88 23.09
N ASP A 28 2.99 -11.81 23.76
CA ASP A 28 2.49 -11.86 25.14
C ASP A 28 0.96 -11.91 25.08
N TYR A 29 0.35 -12.95 25.66
CA TYR A 29 -1.09 -13.13 25.67
C TYR A 29 -1.55 -14.08 26.79
N GLN A 30 -2.83 -13.99 27.13
CA GLN A 30 -3.55 -14.99 27.90
C GLN A 30 -4.26 -15.95 26.94
N LYS A 31 -4.16 -17.25 27.23
CA LYS A 31 -4.75 -18.29 26.40
C LYS A 31 -6.25 -18.07 26.22
N ASP A 32 -6.75 -18.28 25.00
CA ASP A 32 -8.16 -18.16 24.62
C ASP A 32 -8.75 -16.73 24.77
N ILE A 33 -7.92 -15.71 25.01
CA ILE A 33 -8.33 -14.29 25.14
C ILE A 33 -7.61 -13.44 24.06
N PRO A 34 -8.18 -13.28 22.86
CA PRO A 34 -7.53 -12.58 21.74
C PRO A 34 -7.16 -11.12 22.05
N SER A 35 -7.99 -10.40 22.81
CA SER A 35 -7.76 -9.00 23.16
C SER A 35 -6.54 -8.75 24.06
N SER A 36 -6.01 -9.81 24.67
CA SER A 36 -4.79 -9.74 25.48
C SER A 36 -3.50 -9.80 24.65
N PHE A 37 -3.60 -10.14 23.36
CA PHE A 37 -2.45 -10.33 22.50
C PHE A 37 -1.70 -9.02 22.27
N SER A 38 -0.40 -9.05 22.50
CA SER A 38 0.51 -7.95 22.21
C SER A 38 1.85 -8.46 21.70
N LEU A 39 2.54 -7.62 20.93
CA LEU A 39 3.88 -7.86 20.44
C LEU A 39 4.81 -6.75 20.93
N SER A 40 6.06 -7.11 21.20
CA SER A 40 7.12 -6.14 21.48
C SER A 40 7.21 -5.11 20.35
N PRO A 41 7.53 -3.83 20.63
CA PRO A 41 7.71 -2.79 19.59
C PRO A 41 8.72 -3.14 18.50
N ARG A 42 9.66 -4.06 18.77
CA ARG A 42 10.63 -4.55 17.76
C ARG A 42 10.01 -5.50 16.73
N PHE A 43 8.89 -6.14 17.07
CA PHE A 43 8.18 -7.11 16.23
C PHE A 43 6.82 -6.59 15.74
N SER A 44 6.30 -5.49 16.30
CA SER A 44 4.94 -4.99 16.01
C SER A 44 4.68 -4.66 14.54
N ILE A 45 5.71 -4.28 13.78
CA ILE A 45 5.60 -3.99 12.34
C ILE A 45 5.61 -5.25 11.46
N PHE A 46 6.06 -6.39 11.99
CA PHE A 46 6.22 -7.61 11.20
C PHE A 46 4.91 -8.15 10.62
N PRO A 47 3.78 -8.21 11.38
CA PRO A 47 2.49 -8.57 10.81
C PRO A 47 2.04 -7.66 9.66
N GLN A 48 2.35 -6.36 9.74
CA GLN A 48 2.04 -5.40 8.67
C GLN A 48 2.83 -5.72 7.40
N PHE A 49 4.13 -5.99 7.51
CA PHE A 49 4.91 -6.41 6.35
C PHE A 49 4.41 -7.72 5.74
N MET A 50 4.02 -8.70 6.55
CA MET A 50 3.47 -9.96 6.04
C MET A 50 2.13 -9.76 5.32
N PHE A 51 1.28 -8.86 5.84
CA PHE A 51 0.03 -8.48 5.20
C PHE A 51 0.24 -7.85 3.81
N HIS A 52 1.21 -6.96 3.66
CA HIS A 52 1.51 -6.37 2.36
C HIS A 52 2.22 -7.38 1.44
N LEU A 53 3.15 -8.19 1.96
CA LEU A 53 3.86 -9.20 1.18
C LEU A 53 2.92 -10.24 0.57
N ARG A 54 1.97 -10.78 1.34
CA ARG A 54 1.02 -11.80 0.85
C ARG A 54 0.10 -11.29 -0.26
N ARG A 55 -0.16 -9.97 -0.30
CA ARG A 55 -0.97 -9.27 -1.33
C ARG A 55 -0.12 -8.68 -2.47
N SER A 56 1.20 -8.72 -2.33
CA SER A 56 2.10 -8.18 -3.32
C SER A 56 2.14 -9.02 -4.59
N GLN A 57 2.56 -8.39 -5.69
CA GLN A 57 2.79 -9.04 -6.99
C GLN A 57 3.89 -10.13 -6.97
N PHE A 58 4.66 -10.22 -5.88
CA PHE A 58 5.65 -11.29 -5.71
C PHE A 58 5.00 -12.63 -5.38
N VAL A 59 3.86 -12.60 -4.69
CA VAL A 59 3.11 -13.76 -4.21
C VAL A 59 1.85 -13.97 -5.05
N GLN A 60 1.03 -12.93 -5.18
CA GLN A 60 -0.19 -12.95 -5.99
C GLN A 60 0.11 -12.47 -7.41
N VAL A 61 0.32 -13.43 -8.31
CA VAL A 61 0.73 -13.18 -9.70
C VAL A 61 -0.44 -12.93 -10.67
N PHE A 62 -1.67 -12.94 -10.17
CA PHE A 62 -2.84 -12.62 -10.98
C PHE A 62 -2.70 -11.22 -11.59
N ASN A 63 -3.12 -11.06 -12.85
CA ASN A 63 -3.00 -9.82 -13.62
C ASN A 63 -1.55 -9.38 -13.93
N ASN A 64 -0.55 -10.25 -13.74
CA ASN A 64 0.81 -10.07 -14.24
C ASN A 64 1.14 -11.16 -15.26
N SER A 65 1.96 -10.82 -16.26
CA SER A 65 2.58 -11.81 -17.13
C SER A 65 3.67 -12.60 -16.38
N LEU A 66 4.06 -13.75 -16.95
CA LEU A 66 5.16 -14.56 -16.41
C LEU A 66 6.47 -13.78 -16.40
N ASP A 67 6.73 -13.01 -17.45
CA ASP A 67 7.95 -12.20 -17.59
C ASP A 67 7.97 -11.03 -16.59
N GLU A 68 6.84 -10.34 -16.37
CA GLU A 68 6.73 -9.30 -15.34
C GLU A 68 6.97 -9.88 -13.94
N THR A 69 6.39 -11.05 -13.66
CA THR A 69 6.60 -11.74 -12.38
C THR A 69 8.07 -12.10 -12.17
N ALA A 70 8.73 -12.65 -13.20
CA ALA A 70 10.14 -13.00 -13.15
C ALA A 70 11.01 -11.74 -12.95
N TYR A 71 10.69 -10.65 -13.65
CA TYR A 71 11.35 -9.35 -13.49
C TYR A 71 11.24 -8.83 -12.06
N PHE A 72 10.03 -8.73 -11.50
CA PHE A 72 9.82 -8.23 -10.14
C PHE A 72 10.59 -9.05 -9.10
N ARG A 73 10.52 -10.38 -9.19
CA ARG A 73 11.25 -11.28 -8.28
C ARG A 73 12.76 -11.17 -8.42
N THR A 74 13.26 -10.99 -9.63
CA THR A 74 14.71 -10.81 -9.88
C THR A 74 15.23 -9.54 -9.22
N ILE A 75 14.49 -8.43 -9.35
CA ILE A 75 14.87 -7.16 -8.73
C ILE A 75 14.78 -7.24 -7.20
N LEU A 76 13.73 -7.83 -6.63
CA LEU A 76 13.60 -8.02 -5.18
C LEU A 76 14.79 -8.80 -4.58
N ASN A 77 15.25 -9.85 -5.26
CA ASN A 77 16.37 -10.67 -4.78
C ASN A 77 17.75 -10.01 -4.94
N ARG A 78 17.84 -8.90 -5.68
CA ARG A 78 19.09 -8.18 -5.93
C ARG A 78 19.24 -6.93 -5.07
N GLU A 79 18.11 -6.33 -4.70
CA GLU A 79 18.08 -5.05 -4.00
C GLU A 79 18.43 -5.14 -2.51
N ASN A 80 18.77 -3.99 -1.93
CA ASN A 80 19.06 -3.88 -0.51
C ASN A 80 17.78 -3.94 0.35
N VAL A 81 17.95 -3.99 1.68
CA VAL A 81 16.82 -4.06 2.63
C VAL A 81 15.89 -2.84 2.51
N ALA A 82 16.43 -1.63 2.38
CA ALA A 82 15.62 -0.41 2.32
C ALA A 82 14.70 -0.42 1.08
N ASN A 83 15.25 -0.74 -0.09
CA ASN A 83 14.51 -0.84 -1.34
C ASN A 83 13.51 -2.01 -1.33
N SER A 84 13.89 -3.14 -0.73
CA SER A 84 13.00 -4.31 -0.57
C SER A 84 11.81 -4.01 0.33
N VAL A 85 12.00 -3.20 1.38
CA VAL A 85 10.90 -2.75 2.25
C VAL A 85 9.90 -1.91 1.46
N VAL A 86 10.36 -0.96 0.64
CA VAL A 86 9.49 -0.14 -0.23
C VAL A 86 8.76 -0.99 -1.27
N MET A 87 9.39 -2.03 -1.80
CA MET A 87 8.74 -2.99 -2.71
C MET A 87 7.60 -3.76 -2.05
N ILE A 88 7.78 -4.16 -0.78
CA ILE A 88 6.80 -4.97 -0.03
C ILE A 88 5.67 -4.07 0.47
N GLN A 89 6.01 -2.99 1.16
CA GLN A 89 5.08 -2.01 1.70
C GLN A 89 5.43 -0.63 1.09
N PRO A 90 4.74 -0.24 0.01
CA PRO A 90 4.90 1.07 -0.61
C PRO A 90 4.77 2.22 0.40
N SER A 91 5.58 3.26 0.23
CA SER A 91 5.45 4.49 1.02
C SER A 91 4.44 5.43 0.38
N LEU A 92 3.66 6.11 1.21
CA LEU A 92 2.70 7.11 0.80
C LEU A 92 2.99 8.43 1.52
N ILE A 93 3.16 9.52 0.76
CA ILE A 93 3.36 10.86 1.31
C ILE A 93 2.17 11.73 0.90
N SER A 94 1.61 12.46 1.85
CA SER A 94 0.50 13.39 1.64
C SER A 94 0.98 14.83 1.62
N TYR A 95 0.45 15.60 0.66
CA TYR A 95 0.71 17.02 0.48
C TYR A 95 -0.63 17.74 0.58
N SER A 96 -0.68 18.77 1.42
CA SER A 96 -1.87 19.61 1.61
C SER A 96 -1.45 21.08 1.72
N PHE A 97 -2.42 21.99 1.73
CA PHE A 97 -2.15 23.41 2.00
C PHE A 97 -1.85 23.70 3.48
N HIS A 98 -2.28 22.82 4.37
CA HIS A 98 -2.31 23.06 5.81
C HIS A 98 -1.15 22.39 6.55
N SER A 99 -0.47 21.44 5.91
CA SER A 99 0.65 20.68 6.47
C SER A 99 1.81 20.61 5.48
N THR A 100 3.02 20.50 6.03
CA THR A 100 4.19 20.09 5.25
C THR A 100 4.03 18.64 4.80
N PRO A 101 4.76 18.17 3.76
CA PRO A 101 4.69 16.79 3.31
C PRO A 101 4.87 15.81 4.48
N GLU A 102 3.89 14.93 4.67
CA GLU A 102 3.86 14.00 5.81
C GLU A 102 3.58 12.56 5.37
N PRO A 103 4.17 11.55 6.04
CA PRO A 103 3.85 10.16 5.78
C PRO A 103 2.36 9.88 6.05
N ALA A 104 1.69 9.23 5.10
CA ALA A 104 0.33 8.77 5.23
C ALA A 104 0.28 7.24 5.35
N LEU A 105 -0.77 6.73 6.00
CA LEU A 105 -1.04 5.29 6.01
C LEU A 105 -1.39 4.82 4.60
N LEU A 106 -0.91 3.62 4.23
CA LEU A 106 -1.22 2.99 2.95
C LEU A 106 -2.65 2.41 2.97
N ASP A 107 -3.63 3.30 3.09
CA ASP A 107 -5.03 3.00 3.37
C ASP A 107 -5.94 3.89 2.53
N VAL A 108 -7.14 3.40 2.21
CA VAL A 108 -8.13 4.18 1.44
C VAL A 108 -8.53 5.49 2.14
N SER A 109 -8.48 5.54 3.47
CA SER A 109 -8.73 6.75 4.26
C SER A 109 -7.73 7.88 4.00
N ALA A 110 -6.58 7.61 3.39
CA ALA A 110 -5.61 8.64 3.00
C ALA A 110 -6.08 9.47 1.79
N ILE A 111 -7.06 8.98 1.02
CA ILE A 111 -7.60 9.69 -0.15
C ILE A 111 -8.53 10.80 0.34
N ALA A 112 -8.21 12.03 -0.06
CA ALA A 112 -9.03 13.21 0.18
C ALA A 112 -9.03 14.12 -1.05
N ALA A 113 -10.11 14.88 -1.23
CA ALA A 113 -10.31 15.75 -2.39
C ALA A 113 -9.30 16.92 -2.47
N ASP A 114 -8.84 17.39 -1.32
CA ASP A 114 -7.99 18.57 -1.11
C ASP A 114 -6.50 18.22 -0.97
N ARG A 115 -6.11 16.95 -1.17
CA ARG A 115 -4.74 16.48 -1.00
C ARG A 115 -4.13 15.94 -2.29
N ILE A 116 -2.80 15.97 -2.36
CA ILE A 116 -2.02 15.23 -3.35
C ILE A 116 -1.30 14.10 -2.62
N LEU A 117 -1.25 12.92 -3.23
CA LEU A 117 -0.56 11.76 -2.70
C LEU A 117 0.59 11.38 -3.63
N LEU A 118 1.77 11.14 -3.05
CA LEU A 118 2.90 10.52 -3.73
C LEU A 118 3.07 9.10 -3.21
N LEU A 119 2.71 8.11 -4.02
CA LEU A 119 2.95 6.70 -3.74
C LEU A 119 4.27 6.30 -4.40
N ASP A 120 5.15 5.69 -3.61
CA ASP A 120 6.34 5.03 -4.11
C ASP A 120 6.27 3.53 -3.81
N SER A 121 6.18 2.73 -4.86
CA SER A 121 6.10 1.26 -4.82
C SER A 121 7.34 0.57 -5.40
N TYR A 122 8.47 1.28 -5.41
CA TYR A 122 9.71 0.91 -6.07
C TYR A 122 9.64 0.90 -7.61
N PHE A 123 8.77 0.08 -8.20
CA PHE A 123 8.64 -0.10 -9.65
C PHE A 123 7.80 0.99 -10.33
N SER A 124 6.90 1.61 -9.58
CA SER A 124 6.14 2.77 -10.04
C SER A 124 6.03 3.83 -8.96
N ILE A 125 6.08 5.07 -9.40
CA ILE A 125 5.80 6.26 -8.60
C ILE A 125 4.49 6.84 -9.10
N VAL A 126 3.53 7.06 -8.21
CA VAL A 126 2.20 7.59 -8.56
C VAL A 126 2.01 8.93 -7.88
N VAL A 127 1.81 9.99 -8.66
CA VAL A 127 1.36 11.31 -8.19
C VAL A 127 -0.14 11.39 -8.42
N PHE A 128 -0.91 11.27 -7.35
CA PHE A 128 -2.36 11.26 -7.36
C PHE A 128 -2.92 12.59 -6.85
N HIS A 129 -3.80 13.22 -7.62
CA HIS A 129 -4.45 14.47 -7.24
C HIS A 129 -5.89 14.21 -6.79
N GLY A 130 -6.26 14.66 -5.59
CA GLY A 130 -7.64 14.69 -5.14
C GLY A 130 -8.55 15.50 -6.09
N SER A 131 -9.84 15.21 -6.06
CA SER A 131 -10.82 15.79 -6.98
C SER A 131 -10.82 17.34 -7.00
N THR A 132 -10.77 18.00 -5.84
CA THR A 132 -10.71 19.47 -5.74
C THR A 132 -9.40 20.01 -6.30
N ILE A 133 -8.26 19.40 -5.95
CA ILE A 133 -6.95 19.78 -6.51
C ILE A 133 -6.92 19.64 -8.03
N ALA A 134 -7.46 18.54 -8.55
CA ALA A 134 -7.53 18.29 -9.99
C ALA A 134 -8.43 19.33 -10.70
N GLN A 135 -9.55 19.72 -10.10
CA GLN A 135 -10.43 20.78 -10.61
C GLN A 135 -9.70 22.13 -10.65
N TRP A 136 -9.03 22.53 -9.57
CA TRP A 136 -8.25 23.77 -9.51
C TRP A 136 -7.09 23.80 -10.50
N ARG A 137 -6.43 22.65 -10.70
CA ARG A 137 -5.38 22.50 -11.72
C ARG A 137 -5.95 22.70 -13.12
N LYS A 138 -7.10 22.09 -13.44
CA LYS A 138 -7.78 22.22 -14.74
C LYS A 138 -8.31 23.63 -15.00
N ALA A 139 -8.77 24.33 -13.96
CA ALA A 139 -9.19 25.73 -14.04
C ALA A 139 -8.01 26.70 -14.25
N GLY A 140 -6.77 26.23 -14.13
CA GLY A 140 -5.58 27.04 -14.40
C GLY A 140 -5.20 28.00 -13.26
N TYR A 141 -5.71 27.80 -12.04
CA TYR A 141 -5.41 28.70 -10.91
C TYR A 141 -3.91 28.81 -10.63
N HIS A 142 -3.16 27.72 -10.78
CA HIS A 142 -1.69 27.71 -10.61
C HIS A 142 -0.91 28.64 -11.55
N ASN A 143 -1.52 29.13 -12.64
CA ASN A 143 -0.90 30.08 -13.57
C ASN A 143 -1.12 31.54 -13.14
N GLN A 144 -2.00 31.78 -12.17
CA GLN A 144 -2.33 33.12 -11.70
C GLN A 144 -1.30 33.56 -10.65
N PRO A 145 -0.83 34.82 -10.69
CA PRO A 145 0.17 35.33 -9.76
C PRO A 145 -0.32 35.37 -8.31
N GLU A 146 -1.64 35.31 -8.09
CA GLU A 146 -2.27 35.26 -6.75
C GLU A 146 -2.19 33.86 -6.11
N HIS A 147 -1.92 32.81 -6.89
CA HIS A 147 -1.97 31.42 -6.46
C HIS A 147 -0.61 30.70 -6.58
N VAL A 148 0.48 31.42 -6.29
CA VAL A 148 1.85 30.85 -6.29
C VAL A 148 1.98 29.64 -5.35
N VAL A 149 1.32 29.67 -4.19
CA VAL A 149 1.32 28.56 -3.23
C VAL A 149 0.73 27.28 -3.84
N PHE A 150 -0.32 27.41 -4.67
CA PHE A 150 -0.90 26.26 -5.35
C PHE A 150 0.04 25.69 -6.43
N ALA A 151 0.75 26.56 -7.16
CA ALA A 151 1.78 26.12 -8.10
C ALA A 151 2.89 25.34 -7.39
N GLN A 152 3.34 25.83 -6.23
CA GLN A 152 4.34 25.14 -5.39
C GLN A 152 3.82 23.78 -4.89
N LEU A 153 2.56 23.72 -4.43
CA LEU A 153 1.93 22.46 -3.99
C LEU A 153 1.90 21.40 -5.11
N LEU A 154 1.62 21.82 -6.35
CA LEU A 154 1.62 20.90 -7.51
C LEU A 154 3.04 20.46 -7.91
N GLN A 155 4.04 21.28 -7.63
CA GLN A 155 5.43 21.03 -8.03
C GLN A 155 6.18 20.14 -7.03
N ALA A 156 5.96 20.33 -5.72
CA ALA A 156 6.63 19.55 -4.67
C ALA A 156 6.62 18.02 -4.88
N PRO A 157 5.47 17.34 -5.10
CA PRO A 157 5.45 15.90 -5.31
C PRO A 157 6.12 15.46 -6.62
N ARG A 158 6.26 16.37 -7.61
CA ARG A 158 6.97 16.09 -8.85
C ARG A 158 8.48 16.15 -8.67
N ASP A 159 8.95 17.11 -7.87
CA ASP A 159 10.37 17.23 -7.54
C ASP A 159 10.83 16.00 -6.75
N ASP A 160 10.07 15.62 -5.71
CA ASP A 160 10.33 14.40 -4.93
C ASP A 160 10.28 13.14 -5.82
N ALA A 161 9.29 13.01 -6.71
CA ALA A 161 9.23 11.91 -7.66
C ALA A 161 10.45 11.86 -8.60
N ASN A 162 10.92 13.02 -9.07
CA ASN A 162 12.09 13.11 -9.94
C ASN A 162 13.37 12.70 -9.20
N ASP A 163 13.52 13.09 -7.94
CA ASP A 163 14.69 12.74 -7.15
C ASP A 163 14.76 11.24 -6.87
N ILE A 164 13.62 10.61 -6.51
CA ILE A 164 13.53 9.15 -6.40
C ILE A 164 13.88 8.46 -7.74
N THR A 165 13.41 9.03 -8.87
CA THR A 165 13.64 8.46 -10.20
C THR A 165 15.11 8.51 -10.60
N LYS A 166 15.85 9.56 -10.20
CA LYS A 166 17.29 9.71 -10.52
C LYS A 166 18.17 8.70 -9.77
N GLU A 167 17.79 8.35 -8.54
CA GLU A 167 18.58 7.47 -7.69
C GLU A 167 18.30 5.99 -7.95
N ARG A 168 17.13 5.66 -8.51
CA ARG A 168 16.65 4.28 -8.60
C ARG A 168 17.03 3.59 -9.91
N PHE A 169 17.48 2.34 -9.77
CA PHE A 169 17.66 1.41 -10.88
C PHE A 169 16.92 0.09 -10.61
N PRO A 170 16.11 -0.42 -11.55
CA PRO A 170 15.71 0.19 -12.82
C PRO A 170 14.82 1.42 -12.60
N VAL A 171 14.77 2.29 -13.61
CA VAL A 171 13.99 3.54 -13.56
C VAL A 171 12.51 3.22 -13.33
N PRO A 172 11.87 3.78 -12.29
CA PRO A 172 10.46 3.52 -12.01
C PRO A 172 9.56 4.15 -13.06
N ARG A 173 8.40 3.52 -13.28
CA ARG A 173 7.33 4.11 -14.10
C ARG A 173 6.66 5.26 -13.32
N LEU A 174 6.77 6.49 -13.81
CA LEU A 174 6.01 7.62 -13.29
C LEU A 174 4.58 7.62 -13.83
N VAL A 175 3.60 7.70 -12.94
CA VAL A 175 2.18 7.79 -13.26
C VAL A 175 1.62 9.03 -12.59
N ILE A 176 1.05 9.93 -13.39
CA ILE A 176 0.36 11.13 -12.88
C ILE A 176 -1.12 10.95 -13.16
N CYS A 177 -1.96 11.02 -12.12
CA CYS A 177 -3.38 10.79 -12.24
C CYS A 177 -4.21 11.68 -11.31
N ASP A 178 -5.50 11.75 -11.63
CA ASP A 178 -6.52 12.45 -10.85
C ASP A 178 -7.45 11.41 -10.23
N GLN A 179 -8.12 11.78 -9.13
CA GLN A 179 -9.22 11.01 -8.57
C GLN A 179 -10.29 10.71 -9.65
N HIS A 180 -10.76 9.46 -9.68
CA HIS A 180 -11.65 8.90 -10.70
C HIS A 180 -11.05 8.79 -12.13
N GLY A 181 -9.76 9.06 -12.30
CA GLY A 181 -9.04 8.78 -13.56
C GLY A 181 -8.68 7.30 -13.71
N SER A 182 -8.57 6.80 -14.94
CA SER A 182 -8.27 5.38 -15.21
C SER A 182 -6.94 4.90 -14.62
N GLN A 183 -5.94 5.78 -14.55
CA GLN A 183 -4.63 5.48 -13.97
C GLN A 183 -4.62 5.55 -12.43
N ALA A 184 -5.68 6.04 -11.78
CA ALA A 184 -5.79 6.02 -10.32
C ALA A 184 -5.76 4.60 -9.74
N ARG A 185 -6.13 3.60 -10.54
CA ARG A 185 -6.06 2.18 -10.17
C ARG A 185 -4.68 1.72 -9.70
N PHE A 186 -3.61 2.36 -10.16
CA PHE A 186 -2.24 2.05 -9.72
C PHE A 186 -2.02 2.40 -8.24
N LEU A 187 -2.69 3.44 -7.74
CA LEU A 187 -2.74 3.76 -6.32
C LEU A 187 -3.70 2.81 -5.60
N LEU A 188 -4.96 2.72 -6.06
CA LEU A 188 -6.02 1.99 -5.38
C LEU A 188 -5.69 0.51 -5.14
N ALA A 189 -5.03 -0.15 -6.10
CA ALA A 189 -4.62 -1.54 -5.97
C ALA A 189 -3.55 -1.80 -4.89
N LYS A 190 -2.91 -0.77 -4.34
CA LYS A 190 -1.89 -0.87 -3.29
C LYS A 190 -2.42 -0.52 -1.90
N LEU A 191 -3.59 0.11 -1.81
CA LEU A 191 -4.15 0.58 -0.55
C LEU A 191 -4.84 -0.55 0.24
N ASN A 192 -4.81 -0.42 1.56
CA ASN A 192 -5.62 -1.23 2.46
C ASN A 192 -7.12 -0.87 2.31
N PRO A 193 -8.01 -1.84 2.06
CA PRO A 193 -9.44 -1.61 1.95
C PRO A 193 -10.11 -1.59 3.33
N SER A 194 -9.81 -0.57 4.14
CA SER A 194 -10.49 -0.34 5.43
C SER A 194 -11.96 0.11 5.25
N ALA A 195 -12.30 0.68 4.09
CA ALA A 195 -13.66 1.00 3.68
C ALA A 195 -14.00 0.29 2.36
N THR A 196 -14.89 -0.69 2.43
CA THR A 196 -15.41 -1.46 1.28
C THR A 196 -16.91 -1.24 1.12
N TYR A 197 -17.44 -1.62 -0.04
CA TYR A 197 -18.87 -1.52 -0.36
C TYR A 197 -19.77 -2.36 0.57
N ASN A 198 -19.20 -3.33 1.29
CA ASN A 198 -19.88 -4.16 2.29
C ASN A 198 -19.87 -3.54 3.70
N SER A 199 -19.18 -2.41 3.91
CA SER A 199 -19.18 -1.74 5.21
C SER A 199 -20.49 -0.97 5.41
N ASP A 200 -21.23 -1.28 6.49
CA ASP A 200 -22.55 -0.71 6.83
C ASP A 200 -22.54 0.80 7.14
N ILE A 201 -21.43 1.50 6.90
CA ILE A 201 -21.28 2.94 7.16
C ILE A 201 -21.23 3.69 5.83
N PRO A 202 -22.37 4.17 5.31
CA PRO A 202 -22.38 5.08 4.17
C PRO A 202 -21.85 6.45 4.64
N ALA A 203 -20.55 6.66 4.54
CA ALA A 203 -19.96 7.99 4.67
C ALA A 203 -19.92 8.65 3.27
N PRO A 204 -20.65 9.75 3.03
CA PRO A 204 -20.83 10.32 1.69
C PRO A 204 -19.57 10.92 1.04
N GLU A 205 -18.44 10.96 1.75
CA GLU A 205 -17.19 11.57 1.27
C GLU A 205 -15.97 10.62 1.30
N ARG A 206 -16.14 9.35 1.68
CA ARG A 206 -15.02 8.40 1.70
C ARG A 206 -14.92 7.67 0.37
N GLU A 207 -13.70 7.59 -0.18
CA GLU A 207 -13.42 6.70 -1.29
C GLU A 207 -13.66 5.25 -0.81
N ILE A 208 -14.40 4.47 -1.60
CA ILE A 208 -14.70 3.06 -1.31
C ILE A 208 -13.92 2.21 -2.29
N LEU A 209 -13.18 1.22 -1.79
CA LEU A 209 -12.52 0.24 -2.64
C LEU A 209 -13.47 -0.91 -2.96
N PHE A 210 -13.64 -1.18 -4.25
CA PHE A 210 -14.40 -2.32 -4.75
C PHE A 210 -13.50 -3.56 -4.83
N THR A 211 -13.31 -4.22 -3.68
CA THR A 211 -12.53 -5.45 -3.57
C THR A 211 -13.11 -6.34 -2.47
N ASP A 212 -12.94 -7.65 -2.63
CA ASP A 212 -13.24 -8.67 -1.61
C ASP A 212 -12.01 -8.99 -0.75
N ASP A 213 -10.90 -8.27 -0.97
CA ASP A 213 -9.70 -8.39 -0.16
C ASP A 213 -9.98 -8.03 1.30
N VAL A 214 -9.34 -8.77 2.20
CA VAL A 214 -9.42 -8.56 3.64
C VAL A 214 -8.63 -7.31 4.04
N SER A 215 -9.22 -6.46 4.89
CA SER A 215 -8.52 -5.30 5.45
C SER A 215 -7.45 -5.71 6.45
N PHE A 216 -6.51 -4.82 6.74
CA PHE A 216 -5.47 -5.07 7.72
C PHE A 216 -6.05 -5.30 9.13
N GLU A 217 -7.11 -4.60 9.52
CA GLU A 217 -7.75 -4.83 10.83
C GLU A 217 -8.30 -6.24 10.94
N VAL A 218 -9.06 -6.70 9.94
CA VAL A 218 -9.63 -8.05 9.93
C VAL A 218 -8.53 -9.12 9.89
N PHE A 219 -7.45 -8.88 9.14
CA PHE A 219 -6.28 -9.75 9.13
C PHE A 219 -5.65 -9.86 10.53
N LEU A 220 -5.48 -8.74 11.24
CA LEU A 220 -4.90 -8.71 12.57
C LEU A 220 -5.79 -9.42 13.59
N ASP A 221 -7.12 -9.20 13.54
CA ASP A 221 -8.08 -9.89 14.40
C ASP A 221 -8.02 -11.41 14.24
N HIS A 222 -7.91 -11.88 12.99
CA HIS A 222 -7.77 -13.31 12.71
C HIS A 222 -6.42 -13.86 13.21
N LEU A 223 -5.34 -13.11 13.01
CA LEU A 223 -4.01 -13.49 13.51
C LEU A 223 -4.01 -13.60 15.04
N GLN A 224 -4.58 -12.63 15.75
CA GLN A 224 -4.69 -12.65 17.20
C GLN A 224 -5.47 -13.89 17.69
N ARG A 225 -6.63 -14.17 17.10
CA ARG A 225 -7.44 -15.34 17.46
C ARG A 225 -6.70 -16.66 17.27
N LEU A 226 -5.89 -16.78 16.22
CA LEU A 226 -5.11 -18.00 15.95
C LEU A 226 -3.84 -18.09 16.80
N ALA A 227 -3.24 -16.96 17.17
CA ALA A 227 -2.03 -16.94 17.97
C ALA A 227 -2.27 -17.35 19.44
N VAL A 228 -3.47 -17.05 19.98
CA VAL A 228 -3.83 -17.31 21.40
C VAL A 228 -4.47 -18.67 21.67
N GLN A 229 -4.75 -19.46 20.62
CA GLN A 229 -5.29 -20.83 20.71
C GLN A 229 -4.18 -21.83 21.13
#